data_AF-A0A397VAI9-F1
#
_entry.id   AF-A0A397VAI9-F1
#
_cell.length_a   1.000
_cell.length_b   1.000
_cell.length_c   1.000
_cell.angle_alpha   90.00
_cell.angle_beta   90.00
_cell.angle_gamma   90.00
#
_symmetry.space_group_name_H-M   'P 1'
#
loop_
_entity.id
_entity.type
_entity.pdbx_description
1 polymer ?
#
loop_
_entity_poly.entity_id
_entity_poly.type
_entity_poly.pdbx_seq_one_letter_code
_entity_poly.pdbx_strand_id
1 'polypeptide(L)'
;MTNLIVPKERSAYNINEAKKSAVGLCYLIAGLRNKFVNQHKLEVGLYLMASGATWEAIDTMSSLGYSTCAKTVNDFRKKAKNEYISKVKKHFMKNNNVFHVYNVDDYHAIHEIHRPDTVSTSSAKHFVTCVAKPVIDSLLCHLLLIIYQFTIRQMLKHGELIGT
;
A
#
# COMPACT_ATOMS: atom_id res chain seq x y z
N MET A 1 0.16 41.28 15.97
CA MET A 1 -1.04 40.49 15.60
C MET A 1 -2.12 40.49 16.70
N THR A 2 -1.78 40.31 17.98
CA THR A 2 -2.76 40.28 19.08
C THR A 2 -3.62 41.54 19.22
N ASN A 3 -3.04 42.73 19.02
CA ASN A 3 -3.75 44.02 19.08
C ASN A 3 -4.71 44.27 17.91
N LEU A 4 -4.70 43.43 16.86
CA LEU A 4 -5.66 43.50 15.74
C LEU A 4 -6.94 42.69 16.02
N ILE A 5 -6.86 41.66 16.89
CA ILE A 5 -7.93 40.70 17.16
C ILE A 5 -8.65 41.01 18.47
N VAL A 6 -7.96 41.65 19.42
CA VAL A 6 -8.51 42.00 20.74
C VAL A 6 -8.97 43.47 20.75
N PRO A 7 -10.27 43.76 20.94
CA PRO A 7 -10.78 45.14 21.01
C PRO A 7 -10.15 45.92 22.18
N LYS A 8 -9.80 47.19 21.95
CA LYS A 8 -9.14 48.05 22.96
C LYS A 8 -10.11 48.57 24.04
N GLU A 9 -11.41 48.55 23.78
CA GLU A 9 -12.45 49.15 24.64
C GLU A 9 -12.99 48.22 25.74
N ARG A 10 -12.30 47.10 26.02
CA ARG A 10 -12.74 46.11 27.02
C ARG A 10 -11.99 46.25 28.35
N SER A 11 -12.57 45.70 29.42
CA SER A 11 -11.90 45.64 30.72
C SER A 11 -10.56 44.90 30.63
N ALA A 12 -9.58 45.29 31.44
CA ALA A 12 -8.24 44.71 31.42
C ALA A 12 -8.24 43.17 31.58
N TYR A 13 -9.15 42.65 32.41
CA TYR A 13 -9.38 41.22 32.58
C TYR A 13 -9.85 40.54 31.28
N ASN A 14 -10.88 41.09 30.62
CA ASN A 14 -11.42 40.55 29.37
C ASN A 14 -10.41 40.64 28.21
N ILE A 15 -9.57 41.68 28.19
CA ILE A 15 -8.46 41.81 27.23
C ILE A 15 -7.43 40.71 27.45
N ASN A 16 -7.08 40.39 28.71
CA ASN A 16 -6.11 39.34 29.02
C ASN A 16 -6.62 37.94 28.62
N GLU A 17 -7.88 37.64 28.91
CA GLU A 17 -8.50 36.37 28.48
C GLU A 17 -8.61 36.25 26.95
N ALA A 18 -8.97 37.35 26.27
CA ALA A 18 -8.99 37.37 24.80
C ALA A 18 -7.59 37.17 24.19
N LYS A 19 -6.54 37.71 24.82
CA LYS A 19 -5.14 37.47 24.40
C LYS A 19 -4.76 35.99 24.55
N LYS A 20 -5.12 35.34 25.66
CA LYS A 20 -4.87 33.89 25.86
C LYS A 20 -5.58 33.06 24.80
N SER A 21 -6.85 33.36 24.53
CA SER A 21 -7.63 32.67 23.48
C SER A 21 -7.01 32.85 22.09
N ALA A 22 -6.62 34.09 21.74
CA ALA A 22 -5.96 34.37 20.46
C ALA A 22 -4.63 33.61 20.29
N VAL A 23 -3.82 33.52 21.35
CA VAL A 23 -2.59 32.71 21.33
C VAL A 23 -2.91 31.22 21.15
N GLY A 24 -3.92 30.70 21.84
CA GLY A 24 -4.38 29.32 21.67
C GLY A 24 -4.82 29.00 20.23
N LEU A 25 -5.56 29.92 19.60
CA LEU A 25 -5.97 29.81 18.20
C LEU A 25 -4.76 29.83 17.25
N CYS A 26 -3.80 30.73 17.47
CA CYS A 26 -2.58 30.78 16.68
C CYS A 26 -1.79 29.46 16.76
N TYR A 27 -1.67 28.87 17.96
CA TYR A 27 -1.04 27.57 18.13
C TYR A 27 -1.78 26.45 17.39
N LEU A 28 -3.11 26.45 17.44
CA LEU A 28 -3.93 25.47 16.72
C LEU A 28 -3.71 25.58 15.21
N ILE A 29 -3.77 26.80 14.65
CA ILE A 29 -3.56 27.06 13.22
C ILE A 29 -2.14 26.66 12.80
N ALA A 30 -1.13 27.01 13.59
CA ALA A 30 0.26 26.63 13.33
C ALA A 30 0.46 25.11 13.37
N GLY A 31 -0.15 24.44 14.36
CA GLY A 31 -0.12 22.98 14.50
C GLY A 31 -0.78 22.27 13.31
N LEU A 32 -1.96 22.74 12.90
CA LEU A 32 -2.66 22.23 11.72
C LEU A 32 -1.83 22.42 10.45
N ARG A 33 -1.29 23.62 10.22
CA ARG A 33 -0.42 23.91 9.08
C ARG A 33 0.80 22.99 9.07
N ASN A 34 1.47 22.82 10.21
CA ASN A 34 2.64 21.96 10.33
C ASN A 34 2.29 20.49 10.02
N LYS A 35 1.13 20.01 10.50
CA LYS A 35 0.64 18.66 10.20
C LYS A 35 0.43 18.46 8.68
N PHE A 36 -0.28 19.38 8.03
CA PHE A 36 -0.54 19.31 6.59
C PHE A 36 0.74 19.38 5.77
N VAL A 37 1.64 20.31 6.09
CA VAL A 37 2.92 20.46 5.37
C VAL A 37 3.78 19.20 5.53
N ASN A 38 3.89 18.64 6.74
CA ASN A 38 4.69 17.44 6.97
C ASN A 38 4.09 16.19 6.31
N GLN A 39 2.75 16.06 6.34
CA GLN A 39 2.07 14.98 5.64
C GLN A 39 2.27 15.08 4.12
N HIS A 40 2.12 16.28 3.54
CA HIS A 40 2.32 16.50 2.12
C HIS A 40 3.75 16.16 1.69
N LYS A 41 4.77 16.61 2.43
CA LYS A 41 6.17 16.26 2.16
C LYS A 41 6.41 14.74 2.19
N LEU A 42 5.73 14.03 3.09
CA LEU A 42 5.82 12.58 3.18
C LEU A 42 5.16 11.89 1.97
N GLU A 43 3.99 12.36 1.54
CA GLU A 43 3.30 11.85 0.35
C GLU A 43 4.14 12.04 -0.92
N VAL A 44 4.76 13.21 -1.08
CA VAL A 44 5.72 13.49 -2.17
C VAL A 44 6.90 12.51 -2.11
N GLY A 45 7.50 12.30 -0.94
CA GLY A 45 8.60 11.35 -0.78
C GLY A 45 8.22 9.90 -1.08
N LEU A 46 7.02 9.48 -0.66
CA LEU A 46 6.47 8.15 -0.98
C LEU A 46 6.24 7.99 -2.48
N TYR A 47 5.70 9.02 -3.14
CA TYR A 47 5.50 9.03 -4.58
C TYR A 47 6.82 8.89 -5.33
N LEU A 48 7.82 9.73 -5.00
CA LEU A 48 9.15 9.66 -5.60
C LEU A 48 9.78 8.27 -5.47
N MET A 49 9.72 7.67 -4.27
CA MET A 49 10.21 6.32 -4.05
C MET A 49 9.45 5.27 -4.86
N ALA A 50 8.13 5.41 -5.00
CA ALA A 50 7.32 4.50 -5.81
C ALA A 50 7.61 4.64 -7.32
N SER A 51 7.92 5.84 -7.78
CA SER A 51 8.35 6.14 -9.15
C SER A 51 9.77 5.67 -9.48
N GLY A 52 10.48 5.06 -8.52
CA GLY A 52 11.84 4.56 -8.72
C GLY A 52 12.95 5.60 -8.57
N ALA A 53 12.66 6.75 -7.93
CA ALA A 53 13.69 7.73 -7.62
C ALA A 53 14.77 7.13 -6.71
N THR A 54 16.04 7.51 -6.94
CA THR A 54 17.14 7.06 -6.11
C THR A 54 17.08 7.69 -4.71
N TRP A 55 17.80 7.10 -3.76
CA TRP A 55 17.86 7.59 -2.39
C TRP A 55 18.41 9.02 -2.33
N GLU A 56 19.43 9.30 -3.12
CA GLU A 56 20.09 10.61 -3.24
C GLU A 56 19.15 11.67 -3.85
N ALA A 57 18.35 11.29 -4.84
CA ALA A 57 17.37 12.20 -5.44
C ALA A 57 16.30 12.62 -4.43
N ILE A 58 15.81 11.67 -3.62
CA ILE A 58 14.83 11.95 -2.56
C ILE A 58 15.46 12.83 -1.46
N ASP A 59 16.69 12.55 -1.04
CA ASP A 59 17.39 13.37 -0.03
C ASP A 59 17.72 14.79 -0.56
N THR A 60 17.97 14.93 -1.86
CA THR A 60 18.11 16.23 -2.52
C THR A 60 16.78 16.99 -2.49
N MET A 61 15.67 16.35 -2.86
CA MET A 61 14.33 16.96 -2.77
C MET A 61 13.94 17.32 -1.35
N SER A 62 14.39 16.55 -0.36
CA SER A 62 14.22 16.85 1.07
C SER A 62 15.04 18.07 1.49
N SER A 63 16.30 18.16 1.04
CA SER A 63 17.17 19.31 1.32
C SER A 63 16.64 20.60 0.72
N LEU A 64 15.97 20.53 -0.43
CA LEU A 64 15.25 21.64 -1.05
C LEU A 64 13.92 21.99 -0.33
N GLY A 65 13.49 21.14 0.62
CA GLY A 65 12.29 21.36 1.42
C GLY A 65 10.99 20.89 0.78
N TYR A 66 11.02 20.21 -0.38
CA TYR A 66 9.84 19.71 -1.09
C TYR A 66 9.35 18.35 -0.60
N SER A 67 10.26 17.51 -0.09
CA SER A 67 9.97 16.15 0.37
C SER A 67 10.43 15.94 1.81
N THR A 68 10.10 14.78 2.39
CA THR A 68 10.85 14.20 3.51
C THR A 68 12.07 13.43 3.02
N CYS A 69 13.03 13.20 3.91
CA CYS A 69 14.24 12.44 3.58
C CYS A 69 13.91 10.97 3.32
N ALA A 70 14.75 10.32 2.52
CA ALA A 70 14.52 8.96 2.09
C ALA A 70 14.44 7.97 3.26
N LYS A 71 15.18 8.25 4.35
CA LYS A 71 15.10 7.48 5.60
C LYS A 71 13.69 7.49 6.19
N THR A 72 13.10 8.67 6.36
CA THR A 72 11.74 8.82 6.92
C THR A 72 10.70 8.13 6.03
N VAL A 73 10.81 8.26 4.71
CA VAL A 73 9.94 7.58 3.75
C VAL A 73 10.04 6.05 3.90
N ASN A 74 11.26 5.51 3.99
CA ASN A 74 11.48 4.08 4.13
C ASN A 74 10.96 3.54 5.48
N ASP A 75 11.15 4.28 6.57
CA ASP A 75 10.65 3.89 7.90
C ASP A 75 9.12 3.87 7.94
N PHE A 76 8.47 4.87 7.33
CA PHE A 76 7.02 4.88 7.17
C PHE A 76 6.53 3.67 6.35
N ARG A 77 7.19 3.36 5.24
CA ARG A 77 6.86 2.20 4.40
C ARG A 77 6.98 0.88 5.17
N LYS A 78 8.04 0.72 5.97
CA LYS A 78 8.22 -0.47 6.83
C LYS A 78 7.10 -0.58 7.85
N LYS A 79 6.75 0.54 8.51
CA LYS A 79 5.64 0.58 9.48
C LYS A 79 4.31 0.20 8.81
N ALA A 80 3.97 0.81 7.68
CA ALA A 80 2.75 0.52 6.94
C ALA A 80 2.69 -0.95 6.48
N LYS A 81 3.80 -1.52 6.01
CA LYS A 81 3.90 -2.94 5.65
C LYS A 81 3.62 -3.84 6.85
N ASN A 82 4.22 -3.55 7.99
CA ASN A 82 4.05 -4.35 9.20
C ASN A 82 2.62 -4.27 9.75
N GLU A 83 2.02 -3.09 9.74
CA GLU A 83 0.60 -2.89 10.11
C GLU A 83 -0.33 -3.68 9.18
N TYR A 84 -0.08 -3.64 7.87
CA TYR A 84 -0.85 -4.41 6.89
C TYR A 84 -0.72 -5.93 7.14
N ILE A 85 0.50 -6.44 7.28
CA ILE A 85 0.75 -7.87 7.58
C ILE A 85 0.02 -8.28 8.85
N SER A 86 0.07 -7.46 9.90
CA SER A 86 -0.63 -7.73 11.17
C SER A 86 -2.15 -7.78 10.98
N LYS A 87 -2.72 -6.82 10.23
CA LYS A 87 -4.15 -6.78 9.93
C LYS A 87 -4.62 -7.99 9.13
N VAL A 88 -3.82 -8.39 8.13
CA VAL A 88 -4.06 -9.57 7.31
C VAL A 88 -3.98 -10.85 8.15
N LYS A 89 -2.93 -11.01 8.96
CA LYS A 89 -2.80 -12.15 9.89
C LYS A 89 -3.99 -12.25 10.83
N LYS A 90 -4.41 -11.13 11.43
CA LYS A 90 -5.59 -11.08 12.31
C LYS A 90 -6.87 -11.50 11.59
N HIS A 91 -7.05 -11.05 10.34
CA HIS A 91 -8.20 -11.44 9.52
C HIS A 91 -8.22 -12.95 9.27
N PHE A 92 -7.09 -13.54 8.88
CA PHE A 92 -6.97 -14.98 8.66
C PHE A 92 -7.20 -15.79 9.92
N MET A 93 -6.62 -15.38 11.05
CA MET A 93 -6.84 -16.08 12.33
C MET A 93 -8.31 -16.07 12.76
N LYS A 94 -9.05 -14.98 12.47
CA LYS A 94 -10.48 -14.90 12.77
C LYS A 94 -11.33 -15.83 11.89
N ASN A 95 -10.90 -16.07 10.66
CA ASN A 95 -11.66 -16.79 9.63
C ASN A 95 -11.04 -18.15 9.25
N ASN A 96 -10.25 -18.75 10.15
CA ASN A 96 -9.41 -19.92 9.85
C ASN A 96 -10.18 -21.13 9.29
N ASN A 97 -11.47 -21.27 9.59
CA ASN A 97 -12.28 -22.40 9.15
C ASN A 97 -12.98 -22.17 7.79
N VAL A 98 -12.78 -21.01 7.14
CA VAL A 98 -13.55 -20.60 5.94
C VAL A 98 -12.65 -20.39 4.72
N PHE A 99 -11.32 -20.58 4.85
CA PHE A 99 -10.40 -20.26 3.77
C PHE A 99 -10.16 -21.47 2.85
N HIS A 100 -10.43 -21.30 1.56
CA HIS A 100 -10.17 -22.27 0.52
C HIS A 100 -9.19 -21.70 -0.50
N VAL A 101 -8.18 -22.49 -0.86
CA VAL A 101 -7.28 -22.17 -1.98
C VAL A 101 -7.82 -22.89 -3.21
N TYR A 102 -8.05 -22.14 -4.27
CA TYR A 102 -8.42 -22.66 -5.58
C TYR A 102 -7.20 -22.60 -6.48
N ASN A 103 -6.69 -23.75 -6.88
CA ASN A 103 -5.77 -23.84 -8.00
C ASN A 103 -6.61 -24.02 -9.26
N VAL A 104 -6.57 -23.03 -10.15
CA VAL A 104 -7.17 -23.10 -11.48
C VAL A 104 -6.03 -23.26 -12.46
N ASP A 105 -5.98 -24.42 -13.10
CA ASP A 105 -4.98 -24.73 -14.11
C ASP A 105 -5.68 -24.89 -15.45
N ASP A 106 -5.24 -24.13 -16.43
CA ASP A 106 -5.77 -24.14 -17.78
C ASP A 106 -4.80 -24.88 -18.70
N TYR A 107 -5.03 -26.19 -18.87
CA TYR A 107 -4.22 -27.02 -19.72
C TYR A 107 -4.63 -26.81 -21.18
N HIS A 108 -3.78 -26.10 -21.92
CA HIS A 108 -3.81 -26.06 -23.37
C HIS A 108 -2.98 -27.21 -23.97
N ALA A 109 -3.35 -27.66 -25.18
CA ALA A 109 -2.59 -28.63 -25.97
C ALA A 109 -2.41 -30.02 -25.33
N ILE A 110 -3.45 -30.54 -24.67
CA ILE A 110 -3.49 -31.97 -24.33
C ILE A 110 -3.68 -32.75 -25.64
N HIS A 111 -2.60 -33.31 -26.15
CA HIS A 111 -2.63 -34.21 -27.30
C HIS A 111 -3.01 -35.61 -26.81
N GLU A 112 -4.09 -36.17 -27.34
CA GLU A 112 -4.39 -37.58 -27.15
C GLU A 112 -3.27 -38.42 -27.78
N ILE A 113 -2.94 -39.57 -27.16
CA ILE A 113 -1.96 -40.52 -27.72
C ILE A 113 -2.55 -41.04 -29.02
N HIS A 114 -2.09 -40.49 -30.15
CA HIS A 114 -2.52 -40.86 -31.49
C HIS A 114 -1.39 -41.62 -32.19
N ARG A 115 -1.73 -42.74 -32.82
CA ARG A 115 -0.81 -43.43 -33.74
C ARG A 115 -0.71 -42.56 -34.99
N PRO A 116 0.48 -42.13 -35.43
CA PRO A 116 0.59 -41.21 -36.56
C PRO A 116 -0.10 -41.80 -37.79
N ASP A 117 -1.20 -41.20 -38.23
CA ASP A 117 -1.86 -41.46 -39.51
C ASP A 117 -1.64 -40.24 -40.42
N THR A 118 -1.61 -40.47 -41.74
CA THR A 118 -1.26 -39.46 -42.73
C THR A 118 -2.44 -38.56 -43.13
N VAL A 119 -3.59 -38.64 -42.44
CA VAL A 119 -4.86 -38.08 -42.93
C VAL A 119 -5.53 -37.13 -41.93
N SER A 120 -5.09 -37.09 -40.67
CA SER A 120 -5.72 -36.24 -39.65
C SER A 120 -4.74 -35.43 -38.79
N THR A 121 -5.01 -34.12 -38.65
CA THR A 121 -4.36 -33.26 -37.65
C THR A 121 -5.13 -33.32 -36.33
N SER A 122 -4.46 -33.65 -35.23
CA SER A 122 -5.10 -33.73 -33.89
C SER A 122 -5.75 -32.41 -33.51
N SER A 123 -7.03 -32.38 -33.15
CA SER A 123 -7.64 -31.18 -32.55
C SER A 123 -7.22 -31.07 -31.08
N ALA A 124 -6.57 -29.96 -30.69
CA ALA A 124 -6.25 -29.71 -29.30
C ALA A 124 -7.54 -29.55 -28.47
N LYS A 125 -7.68 -30.36 -27.40
CA LYS A 125 -8.76 -30.16 -26.42
C LYS A 125 -8.32 -29.17 -25.36
N HIS A 126 -9.25 -28.33 -24.93
CA HIS A 126 -9.10 -27.39 -23.82
C HIS A 126 -9.65 -28.06 -22.56
N PHE A 127 -8.85 -28.09 -21.48
CA PHE A 127 -9.30 -28.65 -20.21
C PHE A 127 -8.86 -27.75 -19.05
N VAL A 128 -9.84 -27.24 -18.31
CA VAL A 128 -9.61 -26.45 -17.10
C VAL A 128 -9.82 -27.33 -15.89
N THR A 129 -8.80 -27.44 -15.04
CA THR A 129 -8.90 -28.16 -13.76
C THR A 129 -8.98 -27.17 -12.61
N CYS A 130 -10.02 -27.28 -11.79
CA CYS A 130 -10.18 -26.51 -10.56
C CYS A 130 -10.01 -27.42 -9.35
N VAL A 131 -8.93 -27.24 -8.58
CA VAL A 131 -8.70 -27.98 -7.32
C VAL A 131 -8.86 -27.02 -6.14
N ALA A 132 -9.87 -27.28 -5.32
CA ALA A 132 -10.10 -26.54 -4.07
C ALA A 132 -9.53 -27.32 -2.88
N LYS A 133 -8.65 -26.70 -2.08
CA LYS A 133 -8.17 -27.27 -0.82
C LYS A 133 -8.48 -26.34 0.35
N PRO A 134 -9.17 -26.82 1.41
CA PRO A 134 -9.36 -26.02 2.61
C PRO A 134 -8.01 -25.82 3.31
N VAL A 135 -7.78 -24.61 3.82
CA VAL A 135 -6.59 -24.29 4.62
C VAL A 135 -6.95 -24.50 6.08
N ILE A 136 -6.64 -25.69 6.58
CA ILE A 136 -7.02 -26.12 7.93
C ILE A 136 -5.99 -25.62 8.97
N ASP A 137 -4.73 -25.43 8.56
CA ASP A 137 -3.62 -25.05 9.44
C ASP A 137 -3.04 -23.65 9.16
N SER A 138 -2.86 -22.88 10.23
CA SER A 138 -2.33 -21.51 10.21
C SER A 138 -0.92 -21.37 9.61
N LEU A 139 -0.15 -22.46 9.55
CA LEU A 139 1.19 -22.50 8.92
C LEU A 139 1.11 -22.40 7.38
N LEU A 140 0.07 -22.94 6.75
CA LEU A 140 -0.13 -22.84 5.30
C LEU A 140 -0.41 -21.40 4.87
N CYS A 141 -1.04 -20.61 5.75
CA CYS A 141 -1.40 -19.23 5.49
C CYS A 141 -0.15 -18.34 5.27
N HIS A 142 0.93 -18.62 6.00
CA HIS A 142 2.20 -17.93 5.82
C HIS A 142 2.88 -18.30 4.49
N LEU A 143 2.78 -19.57 4.08
CA LEU A 143 3.32 -20.08 2.83
C LEU A 143 2.55 -19.54 1.62
N LEU A 144 1.21 -19.49 1.70
CA LEU A 144 0.33 -18.94 0.66
C LEU A 144 0.57 -17.46 0.42
N LEU A 145 0.80 -16.67 1.47
CA LEU A 145 1.10 -15.25 1.34
C LEU A 145 2.45 -15.01 0.63
N ILE A 146 3.42 -15.89 0.89
CA ILE A 146 4.74 -15.87 0.25
C ILE A 146 4.61 -16.27 -1.23
N ILE A 147 3.87 -17.33 -1.53
CA ILE A 147 3.60 -17.79 -2.91
C ILE A 147 2.86 -16.69 -3.69
N TYR A 148 1.81 -16.09 -3.12
CA TYR A 148 1.04 -15.03 -3.78
C TYR A 148 1.89 -13.78 -4.06
N GLN A 149 2.74 -13.37 -3.12
CA GLN A 149 3.69 -12.27 -3.36
C GLN A 149 4.75 -12.61 -4.40
N PHE A 150 5.18 -13.87 -4.47
CA PHE A 150 6.13 -14.35 -5.47
C PHE A 150 5.49 -14.36 -6.87
N THR A 151 4.28 -14.90 -7.01
CA THR A 151 3.55 -14.93 -8.28
C THR A 151 3.24 -13.53 -8.79
N ILE A 152 2.78 -12.60 -7.94
CA ILE A 152 2.56 -11.20 -8.36
C ILE A 152 3.87 -10.53 -8.79
N ARG A 153 4.99 -10.80 -8.12
CA ARG A 153 6.30 -10.30 -8.55
C ARG A 153 6.77 -10.87 -9.88
N GLN A 154 6.47 -12.15 -10.17
CA GLN A 154 6.79 -12.78 -11.45
C GLN A 154 5.92 -12.20 -12.57
N MET A 155 4.61 -12.04 -12.34
CA MET A 155 3.68 -11.40 -13.28
C MET A 155 4.10 -9.95 -13.62
N LEU A 156 4.48 -9.16 -12.60
CA LEU A 156 4.95 -7.77 -12.80
C LEU A 156 6.31 -7.68 -13.53
N LYS A 157 7.17 -8.70 -13.42
CA LYS A 157 8.45 -8.75 -14.14
C LYS A 157 8.29 -9.18 -15.60
N HIS A 158 7.24 -9.92 -15.92
CA HIS A 158 7.03 -10.46 -17.27
C HIS A 158 6.09 -9.63 -18.14
N GLY A 159 5.52 -8.54 -17.64
CA GLY A 159 4.86 -7.54 -18.49
C GLY A 159 3.73 -8.09 -19.37
N GLU A 160 3.12 -9.21 -19.00
CA GLU A 160 1.94 -9.72 -19.67
C GLU A 160 0.69 -9.17 -18.99
N LEU A 161 -0.20 -8.66 -19.83
CA LEU A 161 -1.60 -8.27 -19.57
C LEU A 161 -1.82 -6.79 -19.21
N ILE A 162 -1.82 -5.93 -20.24
CA ILE A 162 -3.07 -5.31 -20.70
C ILE A 162 -3.07 -5.32 -22.23
N GLY A 163 -3.92 -6.17 -22.81
CA GLY A 163 -4.10 -6.34 -24.25
C GLY A 163 -5.37 -7.13 -24.51
N THR A 164 -6.51 -6.51 -24.23
CA THR A 164 -7.83 -6.82 -24.80
C THR A 164 -8.49 -5.51 -25.15
#